data_AF-A0A3M1IKK9-F1
#
_entry.id   AF-A0A3M1IKK9-F1
#
_cell.length_a   1.000
_cell.length_b   1.000
_cell.length_c   1.000
_cell.angle_alpha   90.00
_cell.angle_beta   90.00
_cell.angle_gamma   90.00
#
_symmetry.space_group_name_H-M   'P 1'
#
loop_
_entity.id
_entity.type
_entity.pdbx_description
1 polymer ?
#
loop_
_entity_poly.entity_id
_entity_poly.type
_entity_poly.pdbx_seq_one_letter_code
_entity_poly.pdbx_strand_id
1 'polypeptide(L)'
;GLKTPGAEELTAAFRNGPRKVVFEGATYLRPTIIWAESMEHPLFSREFLCPYACVVECPQAEMIGRIGTTLAVTAITRDEVWLRELMAAPNIERLNIGPVPTLKVSWDQPHEGNLFEFLWKRRALERGW
;
A
#
# COMPACT_ATOMS: atom_id res chain seq x y z
N GLY A 1 11.70 13.71 -4.91
CA GLY A 1 10.37 14.33 -5.14
C GLY A 1 10.11 14.39 -6.63
N LEU A 2 9.06 15.06 -7.15
CA LEU A 2 8.82 15.06 -8.61
C LEU A 2 9.93 15.76 -9.44
N LYS A 3 10.74 16.61 -8.79
CA LYS A 3 11.94 17.20 -9.40
C LYS A 3 13.10 16.21 -9.54
N THR A 4 13.02 15.06 -8.88
CA THR A 4 14.00 13.98 -9.04
C THR A 4 13.70 13.30 -10.39
N PRO A 5 14.71 13.08 -11.26
CA PRO A 5 14.50 12.39 -12.53
C PRO A 5 13.94 10.97 -12.34
N GLY A 6 13.29 10.44 -13.37
CA GLY A 6 12.73 9.08 -13.37
C GLY A 6 11.31 8.97 -12.82
N ALA A 7 10.56 10.08 -12.80
CA ALA A 7 9.14 10.08 -12.49
C ALA A 7 8.37 11.16 -13.28
N GLU A 8 7.14 10.84 -13.65
CA GLU A 8 6.23 11.72 -14.38
C GLU A 8 4.86 11.80 -13.69
N GLU A 9 4.28 12.99 -13.64
CA GLU A 9 2.89 13.17 -13.23
C GLU A 9 1.95 12.99 -14.43
N LEU A 10 1.46 11.77 -14.63
CA LEU A 10 0.60 11.43 -15.78
C LEU A 10 -0.73 12.20 -15.80
N THR A 11 -1.29 12.48 -14.61
CA THR A 11 -2.56 13.24 -14.51
C THR A 11 -2.42 14.71 -14.91
N ALA A 12 -1.21 15.26 -15.00
CA ALA A 12 -1.01 16.67 -15.30
C ALA A 12 -1.57 17.04 -16.69
N ALA A 13 -1.37 16.17 -17.69
CA ALA A 13 -1.86 16.38 -19.06
C ALA A 13 -3.40 16.41 -19.16
N PHE A 14 -4.08 15.72 -18.24
CA PHE A 14 -5.55 15.66 -18.19
C PHE A 14 -6.17 16.73 -17.28
N ARG A 15 -5.34 17.59 -16.68
CA ARG A 15 -5.77 18.56 -15.70
C ARG A 15 -5.93 19.94 -16.31
N ASN A 16 -7.15 20.47 -16.30
CA ASN A 16 -7.39 21.89 -16.55
C ASN A 16 -7.00 22.70 -15.31
N GLY A 17 -5.77 23.21 -15.26
CA GLY A 17 -5.27 24.08 -14.19
C GLY A 17 -4.37 23.38 -13.14
N PRO A 18 -4.06 24.07 -12.02
CA PRO A 18 -3.08 23.59 -11.05
C PRO A 18 -3.59 22.40 -10.22
N ARG A 19 -2.66 21.63 -9.64
CA ARG A 19 -2.96 20.54 -8.70
C ARG A 19 -3.62 21.04 -7.40
N LYS A 20 -3.14 22.18 -6.88
CA LYS A 20 -3.70 22.86 -5.71
C LYS A 20 -4.69 23.92 -6.17
N VAL A 21 -5.91 23.87 -5.69
CA VAL A 21 -6.97 24.83 -6.00
C VAL A 21 -7.53 25.39 -4.71
N VAL A 22 -7.79 26.69 -4.66
CA VAL A 22 -8.58 27.32 -3.59
C VAL A 22 -9.97 27.58 -4.16
N PHE A 23 -10.99 27.06 -3.50
CA PHE A 23 -12.38 27.20 -3.92
C PHE A 23 -13.25 27.35 -2.67
N GLU A 24 -14.14 28.34 -2.67
CA GLU A 24 -15.07 28.62 -1.55
C GLU A 24 -14.41 28.65 -0.16
N GLY A 25 -13.21 29.23 -0.05
CA GLY A 25 -12.48 29.36 1.22
C GLY A 25 -11.75 28.09 1.68
N ALA A 26 -11.83 26.99 0.94
CA ALA A 26 -11.12 25.74 1.22
C ALA A 26 -9.99 25.47 0.22
N THR A 27 -8.99 24.69 0.65
CA THR A 27 -7.87 24.25 -0.20
C THR A 27 -8.04 22.79 -0.59
N TYR A 28 -8.04 22.53 -1.89
CA TYR A 28 -8.19 21.19 -2.46
C TYR A 28 -6.91 20.76 -3.17
N LEU A 29 -6.59 19.48 -3.05
CA LEU A 29 -5.58 18.81 -3.87
C LEU A 29 -6.27 17.84 -4.81
N ARG A 30 -6.06 18.03 -6.11
CA ARG A 30 -6.62 17.16 -7.13
C ARG A 30 -5.86 15.82 -7.18
N PRO A 31 -6.53 14.71 -7.53
CA PRO A 31 -5.89 13.41 -7.69
C PRO A 31 -4.64 13.47 -8.56
N THR A 32 -3.62 12.75 -8.11
CA THR A 32 -2.30 12.73 -8.74
C THR A 32 -1.85 11.28 -8.92
N ILE A 33 -1.65 10.88 -10.16
CA ILE A 33 -1.00 9.61 -10.50
C ILE A 33 0.42 9.92 -10.96
N ILE A 34 1.39 9.39 -10.24
CA ILE A 34 2.80 9.42 -10.62
C ILE A 34 3.14 8.08 -11.25
N TRP A 35 3.76 8.11 -12.42
CA TRP A 35 4.53 6.97 -12.90
C TRP A 35 6.00 7.17 -12.52
N ALA A 36 6.65 6.11 -12.03
CA ALA A 36 8.07 6.11 -11.72
C ALA A 36 8.76 4.97 -12.46
N GLU A 37 9.97 5.21 -12.94
CA GLU A 37 10.78 4.24 -13.68
C GLU A 37 11.25 3.07 -12.81
N SER A 38 11.40 3.28 -11.50
CA SER A 38 11.94 2.28 -10.56
C SER A 38 11.38 2.48 -9.14
N MET A 39 11.33 1.38 -8.37
CA MET A 39 10.95 1.37 -6.94
C MET A 39 11.97 2.13 -6.07
N GLU A 40 13.16 2.41 -6.59
CA GLU A 40 14.17 3.24 -5.94
C GLU A 40 13.82 4.73 -5.96
N HIS A 41 12.88 5.15 -6.82
CA HIS A 41 12.48 6.53 -6.89
C HIS A 41 11.83 6.95 -5.56
N PRO A 42 12.21 8.09 -4.94
CA PRO A 42 11.74 8.49 -3.61
C PRO A 42 10.24 8.82 -3.50
N LEU A 43 9.50 8.77 -4.62
CA LEU A 43 8.05 8.91 -4.64
C LEU A 43 7.32 7.55 -4.52
N PHE A 44 8.00 6.43 -4.76
CA PHE A 44 7.41 5.10 -4.64
C PHE A 44 7.07 4.76 -3.18
N SER A 45 8.04 4.83 -2.28
CA SER A 45 7.90 4.44 -0.87
C SER A 45 7.41 5.54 0.07
N ARG A 46 6.87 6.64 -0.48
CA ARG A 46 6.46 7.81 0.32
C ARG A 46 4.94 7.90 0.42
N GLU A 47 4.45 7.81 1.66
CA GLU A 47 3.06 8.07 1.98
C GLU A 47 2.75 9.57 1.99
N PHE A 48 1.62 9.93 1.38
CA PHE A 48 1.07 11.28 1.41
C PHE A 48 -0.39 11.23 1.84
N LEU A 49 -0.78 12.14 2.74
CA LEU A 49 -2.16 12.30 3.20
C LEU A 49 -3.00 13.12 2.21
N CYS A 50 -2.84 12.84 0.92
CA CYS A 50 -3.61 13.46 -0.16
C CYS A 50 -3.92 12.43 -1.25
N PRO A 51 -4.85 12.72 -2.18
CA PRO A 51 -5.21 11.80 -3.26
C PRO A 51 -4.04 11.56 -4.22
N TYR A 52 -3.22 10.57 -3.89
CA TYR A 52 -1.94 10.28 -4.52
C TYR A 52 -1.77 8.77 -4.72
N ALA A 53 -1.28 8.38 -5.90
CA ALA A 53 -0.78 7.03 -6.13
C ALA A 53 0.48 7.08 -7.00
N CYS A 54 1.42 6.19 -6.70
CA CYS A 54 2.61 5.95 -7.52
C CYS A 54 2.47 4.59 -8.20
N VAL A 55 2.72 4.55 -9.51
CA VAL A 55 2.70 3.35 -10.34
C VAL A 55 4.12 3.10 -10.83
N VAL A 56 4.59 1.88 -10.62
CA VAL A 56 5.93 1.44 -11.00
C VAL A 56 5.84 0.02 -11.52
N GLU A 57 6.68 -0.30 -12.50
CA GLU A 57 6.84 -1.66 -12.99
C GLU A 57 7.98 -2.36 -12.22
N CYS A 58 7.76 -3.63 -11.87
CA CYS A 58 8.75 -4.45 -11.20
C CYS A 58 8.58 -5.90 -11.67
N PRO A 59 9.69 -6.62 -11.97
CA PRO A 59 9.62 -8.06 -12.20
C PRO A 59 8.94 -8.76 -11.02
N GLN A 60 7.93 -9.59 -11.31
CA GLN A 60 7.11 -10.23 -10.26
C GLN A 60 7.98 -10.96 -9.22
N ALA A 61 8.99 -11.69 -9.68
CA ALA A 61 9.91 -12.45 -8.83
C ALA A 61 10.73 -11.60 -7.84
N GLU A 62 10.88 -10.29 -8.09
CA GLU A 62 11.62 -9.37 -7.23
C GLU A 62 10.70 -8.58 -6.30
N MET A 63 9.39 -8.53 -6.58
CA MET A 63 8.45 -7.59 -5.97
C MET A 63 8.39 -7.73 -4.44
N ILE A 64 8.21 -8.95 -3.91
CA ILE A 64 8.11 -9.19 -2.46
C ILE A 64 9.39 -8.73 -1.73
N GLY A 65 10.55 -8.94 -2.33
CA GLY A 65 11.84 -8.53 -1.75
C GLY A 65 12.08 -7.02 -1.81
N ARG A 66 11.50 -6.33 -2.81
CA ARG A 66 11.73 -4.89 -3.04
C ARG A 66 10.66 -3.97 -2.45
N ILE A 67 9.45 -4.46 -2.19
CA ILE A 67 8.34 -3.61 -1.70
C ILE A 67 8.56 -3.08 -0.28
N GLY A 68 9.45 -3.72 0.50
CA GLY A 68 9.70 -3.35 1.89
C GLY A 68 8.57 -3.76 2.83
N THR A 69 8.56 -3.25 4.05
CA THR A 69 7.47 -3.48 5.01
C THR A 69 6.21 -2.76 4.54
N THR A 70 5.12 -3.50 4.40
CA THR A 70 3.86 -2.99 3.86
C THR A 70 2.70 -3.33 4.79
N LEU A 71 1.98 -2.28 5.18
CA LEU A 71 0.77 -2.32 5.99
C LEU A 71 -0.30 -3.23 5.36
N ALA A 72 -0.72 -2.89 4.15
CA ALA A 72 -1.74 -3.63 3.42
C ALA A 72 -1.40 -3.74 1.93
N VAL A 73 -1.53 -4.95 1.40
CA VAL A 73 -1.41 -5.26 -0.02
C VAL A 73 -2.76 -5.74 -0.55
N THR A 74 -3.08 -5.33 -1.78
CA THR A 74 -4.14 -5.96 -2.58
C THR A 74 -3.51 -6.60 -3.79
N ALA A 75 -3.54 -7.93 -3.84
CA ALA A 75 -3.01 -8.71 -4.95
C ALA A 75 -4.12 -9.01 -5.95
N ILE A 76 -4.01 -8.44 -7.15
CA ILE A 76 -4.92 -8.70 -8.27
C ILE A 76 -4.23 -9.69 -9.21
N THR A 77 -4.40 -10.98 -8.95
CA THR A 77 -3.80 -12.06 -9.74
C THR A 77 -4.64 -13.34 -9.66
N ARG A 78 -4.41 -14.26 -10.61
CA ARG A 78 -4.94 -15.64 -10.59
C ARG A 78 -3.83 -16.69 -10.49
N ASP A 79 -2.58 -16.27 -10.34
CA ASP A 79 -1.44 -17.16 -10.20
C ASP A 79 -1.39 -17.75 -8.79
N GLU A 80 -1.73 -19.04 -8.66
CA GLU A 80 -1.76 -19.73 -7.36
C GLU A 80 -0.39 -19.88 -6.72
N VAL A 81 0.68 -20.02 -7.51
CA VAL A 81 2.04 -20.14 -6.99
C VAL A 81 2.42 -18.82 -6.34
N TRP A 82 2.17 -17.72 -7.05
CA TRP A 82 2.44 -16.38 -6.54
C TRP A 82 1.59 -16.02 -5.32
N LEU A 83 0.32 -16.43 -5.28
CA LEU A 83 -0.51 -16.24 -4.09
C LEU A 83 0.07 -16.93 -2.85
N ARG A 84 0.64 -18.13 -3.00
CA ARG A 84 1.31 -18.82 -1.87
C ARG A 84 2.55 -18.07 -1.40
N GLU A 85 3.32 -17.51 -2.33
CA GLU A 85 4.49 -16.69 -2.00
C GLU A 85 4.08 -15.41 -1.27
N LEU A 86 3.02 -14.72 -1.73
CA LEU A 86 2.46 -13.55 -1.05
C LEU A 86 1.94 -13.86 0.36
N MET A 87 1.26 -14.99 0.54
CA MET A 87 0.77 -15.43 1.86
C MET A 87 1.91 -15.77 2.82
N ALA A 88 3.07 -16.19 2.31
CA ALA A 88 4.24 -16.52 3.10
C ALA A 88 5.14 -15.30 3.40
N ALA A 89 4.86 -14.13 2.81
CA ALA A 89 5.69 -12.94 2.92
C ALA A 89 5.54 -12.26 4.30
N PRO A 90 6.57 -12.26 5.15
CA PRO A 90 6.45 -11.73 6.52
C PRO A 90 6.44 -10.19 6.57
N ASN A 91 6.80 -9.53 5.48
CA ASN A 91 6.81 -8.07 5.35
C ASN A 91 5.46 -7.50 4.87
N ILE A 92 4.45 -8.34 4.65
CA ILE A 92 3.07 -7.94 4.34
C ILE A 92 2.22 -8.22 5.57
N GLU A 93 1.77 -7.18 6.26
CA GLU A 93 0.97 -7.36 7.48
C GLU A 93 -0.46 -7.80 7.15
N ARG A 94 -1.06 -7.20 6.12
CA ARG A 94 -2.40 -7.55 5.64
C ARG A 94 -2.42 -7.81 4.14
N LEU A 95 -2.85 -9.00 3.74
CA LEU A 95 -3.01 -9.38 2.33
C LEU A 95 -4.49 -9.50 1.95
N ASN A 96 -4.92 -8.74 0.95
CA ASN A 96 -6.20 -8.92 0.27
C ASN A 96 -5.97 -9.58 -1.10
N ILE A 97 -6.85 -10.51 -1.49
CA ILE A 97 -6.79 -11.22 -2.77
C ILE A 97 -8.00 -10.83 -3.61
N GLY A 98 -7.76 -10.41 -4.86
CA GLY A 98 -8.79 -9.94 -5.80
C GLY A 98 -9.07 -8.44 -5.68
N PRO A 99 -10.16 -7.93 -6.32
CA PRO A 99 -10.49 -6.51 -6.37
C PRO A 99 -11.12 -6.02 -5.05
N VAL A 100 -10.38 -6.17 -3.95
CA VAL A 100 -10.78 -5.75 -2.61
C VAL A 100 -10.08 -4.44 -2.26
N PRO A 101 -10.80 -3.35 -1.98
CA PRO A 101 -10.16 -2.10 -1.54
C PRO A 101 -9.39 -2.30 -0.24
N THR A 102 -8.20 -1.73 -0.10
CA THR A 102 -7.40 -1.77 1.14
C THR A 102 -8.13 -1.16 2.34
N LEU A 103 -9.03 -0.21 2.09
CA LEU A 103 -9.89 0.43 3.09
C LEU A 103 -11.06 -0.46 3.57
N LYS A 104 -11.34 -1.58 2.89
CA LYS A 104 -12.41 -2.48 3.31
C LYS A 104 -12.01 -3.12 4.63
N VAL A 105 -12.79 -2.88 5.67
CA VAL A 105 -12.59 -3.41 7.01
C VAL A 105 -13.68 -4.44 7.30
N SER A 106 -13.31 -5.58 7.87
CA SER A 106 -14.25 -6.60 8.32
C SER A 106 -13.98 -6.87 9.80
N TRP A 107 -15.05 -6.93 10.61
CA TRP A 107 -14.96 -7.04 12.07
C TRP A 107 -14.28 -8.32 12.56
N ASP A 108 -14.29 -9.36 11.74
CA ASP A 108 -13.65 -10.65 11.97
C ASP A 108 -12.16 -10.67 11.58
N GLN A 109 -11.67 -9.64 10.89
CA GLN A 109 -10.26 -9.50 10.56
C GLN A 109 -9.55 -8.74 11.68
N PRO A 110 -8.54 -9.32 12.33
CA PRO A 110 -7.76 -8.56 13.30
C PRO A 110 -7.12 -7.37 12.58
N HIS A 111 -7.48 -6.16 12.99
CA HIS A 111 -6.75 -4.96 12.59
C HIS A 111 -5.39 -4.97 13.26
N GLU A 112 -4.40 -4.39 12.59
CA GLU A 112 -3.03 -4.29 13.08
C GLU A 112 -3.00 -3.82 14.52
N GLY A 113 -2.30 -4.59 15.36
CA GLY A 113 -2.21 -4.31 16.78
C GLY A 113 -3.57 -4.33 17.47
N ASN A 114 -4.25 -5.47 17.47
CA ASN A 114 -5.28 -5.69 18.50
C ASN A 114 -4.63 -5.34 19.84
N LEU A 115 -5.18 -4.37 20.56
CA LEU A 115 -4.69 -3.91 21.85
C LEU A 115 -4.41 -5.07 22.80
N PHE A 116 -5.15 -6.18 22.63
CA PHE A 116 -4.93 -7.44 23.31
C PHE A 116 -3.49 -8.00 23.17
N GLU A 117 -2.86 -7.91 22.01
CA GLU A 117 -1.48 -8.39 21.80
C GLU A 117 -0.44 -7.55 22.55
N PHE A 118 -0.74 -6.28 22.83
CA PHE A 118 0.10 -5.41 23.67
C PHE A 118 -0.20 -5.58 25.17
N LEU A 119 -1.45 -5.85 25.55
CA LEU A 119 -1.89 -5.90 26.94
C LEU A 119 -1.79 -7.29 27.59
N TRP A 120 -1.82 -8.37 26.81
CA TRP A 120 -1.83 -9.73 27.33
C TRP A 120 -0.78 -10.63 26.70
N LYS A 121 0.00 -11.31 27.57
CA LYS A 121 0.94 -12.34 27.14
C LYS A 121 0.22 -13.68 27.05
N ARG A 122 0.21 -14.31 25.88
CA ARG A 122 -0.37 -15.64 25.67
C ARG A 122 0.43 -16.68 26.48
N ARG A 123 -0.23 -17.45 27.35
CA ARG A 123 0.34 -18.61 28.05
C ARG A 123 -0.63 -19.78 27.92
N ALA A 124 -0.20 -20.84 27.24
CA ALA A 124 -0.88 -22.12 27.27
C ALA A 124 -0.50 -22.86 28.56
N LEU A 125 -1.49 -23.48 29.22
CA LEU A 125 -1.29 -24.31 30.39
C LEU A 125 -1.95 -25.66 30.11
N GLU A 126 -1.17 -26.72 30.17
CA GLU A 126 -1.65 -28.10 30.16
C GLU A 126 -1.36 -28.71 31.53
N ARG A 127 -2.32 -29.42 32.11
CA ARG A 127 -2.13 -30.18 33.34
C ARG A 127 -2.60 -31.61 33.12
N GLY A 128 -1.67 -32.55 33.26
CA GLY A 128 -1.87 -33.98 33.09
C GLY A 128 -2.02 -34.72 34.42
N TRP A 129 -2.93 -34.23 35.27
CA TRP A 129 -3.49 -34.92 36.44
C TRP A 129 -4.76 -34.20 36.91
#